data_AF-A0A0J8BDY7-F1
#
_entry.id   AF-A0A0J8BDY7-F1
#
_cell.length_a   1.000
_cell.length_b   1.000
_cell.length_c   1.000
_cell.angle_alpha   90.00
_cell.angle_beta   90.00
_cell.angle_gamma   90.00
#
_symmetry.space_group_name_H-M   'P 1'
#
loop_
_entity.id
_entity.type
_entity.pdbx_description
1 polymer ?
#
loop_
_entity_poly.entity_id
_entity_poly.type
_entity_poly.pdbx_seq_one_letter_code
_entity_poly.pdbx_strand_id
1 'polypeptide(L)'
;MFGAELLFAFIWFLKQPFYWWPVTRTVFPERLPKDDVLPAIDVFLCTTDPKKEPTFEVMNTVISAMSLDYPADKLSIYLSDDGAASVTLYGIKEAWVFATWWLPFCKKYNVKTVCPRAYFKQPEPVHEPESMEASRRSEFIDDRNIVQDKYEVFKSRVQSKSGTGEIDGGFKTSAQDHSSFVQLRVSAMFSNSHYILVLDCDMYCNDSKSARQAMCFYLDPKISPTLGWVQYPQTYYNVNENDIYDSRMRFL
;
A
#
# COMPACT_ATOMS: atom_id res chain seq x y z
N MET A 1 29.78 -5.45 36.71
CA MET A 1 30.31 -4.38 35.84
C MET A 1 31.14 -4.97 34.69
N PHE A 2 32.30 -5.59 34.95
CA PHE A 2 33.14 -6.21 33.90
C PHE A 2 32.43 -7.20 32.95
N GLY A 3 31.60 -8.11 33.48
CA GLY A 3 30.87 -9.07 32.64
C GLY A 3 29.85 -8.43 31.68
N ALA A 4 29.23 -7.31 32.07
CA ALA A 4 28.30 -6.59 31.20
C ALA A 4 29.03 -5.86 30.06
N GLU A 5 30.18 -5.26 30.35
CA GLU A 5 31.02 -4.61 29.35
C GLU A 5 31.54 -5.60 28.30
N LEU A 6 32.01 -6.78 28.73
CA LEU A 6 32.41 -7.85 27.81
C LEU A 6 31.25 -8.30 26.90
N LEU A 7 30.04 -8.44 27.44
CA LEU A 7 28.85 -8.80 26.66
C LEU A 7 28.49 -7.72 25.63
N PHE A 8 28.51 -6.44 26.03
CA PHE A 8 28.23 -5.33 25.11
C PHE A 8 29.29 -5.21 24.01
N ALA A 9 30.57 -5.33 24.36
CA ALA A 9 31.66 -5.32 23.39
C ALA A 9 31.53 -6.49 22.38
N PHE A 10 31.17 -7.68 22.88
CA PHE A 10 30.92 -8.85 22.03
C PHE A 10 29.74 -8.64 21.08
N ILE A 11 28.59 -8.15 21.58
CA ILE A 11 27.41 -7.84 20.73
C ILE A 11 27.76 -6.76 19.71
N TRP A 12 28.48 -5.71 20.11
CA TRP A 12 28.91 -4.63 19.21
C TRP A 12 29.82 -5.17 18.11
N PHE A 13 30.79 -6.02 18.46
CA PHE A 13 31.69 -6.66 17.51
C PHE A 13 30.93 -7.54 16.51
N LEU A 14 29.97 -8.35 16.98
CA LEU A 14 29.10 -9.16 16.12
C LEU A 14 28.23 -8.32 15.17
N LYS A 15 27.93 -7.06 15.50
CA LYS A 15 27.17 -6.15 14.64
C LYS A 15 28.00 -5.46 13.55
N GLN A 16 29.31 -5.31 13.73
CA GLN A 16 30.15 -4.54 12.79
C GLN A 16 30.16 -5.09 11.36
N PRO A 17 30.22 -6.42 11.11
CA PRO A 17 30.27 -6.95 9.75
C PRO A 17 29.10 -6.54 8.86
N PHE A 18 27.92 -6.29 9.43
CA PHE A 18 26.73 -5.85 8.67
C PHE A 18 26.90 -4.46 8.02
N TYR A 19 27.82 -3.64 8.52
CA TYR A 19 28.07 -2.28 8.01
C TYR A 19 29.28 -2.19 7.06
N TRP A 20 30.06 -3.26 6.90
CA TRP A 20 31.31 -3.21 6.15
C TRP A 20 31.15 -3.12 4.64
N TRP A 21 30.03 -3.61 4.09
CA TRP A 21 29.81 -3.60 2.66
C TRP A 21 28.39 -3.17 2.28
N PRO A 22 28.10 -1.86 2.38
CA PRO A 22 26.82 -1.33 1.93
C PRO A 22 26.70 -1.49 0.41
N VAL A 23 25.58 -2.02 -0.05
CA VAL A 23 25.26 -2.19 -1.47
C VAL A 23 24.06 -1.33 -1.82
N THR A 24 24.26 -0.34 -2.68
CA THR A 24 23.19 0.49 -3.23
C THR A 24 22.72 -0.10 -4.56
N ARG A 25 21.39 -0.15 -4.76
CA ARG A 25 20.77 -0.59 -6.01
C ARG A 25 19.86 0.50 -6.55
N THR A 26 19.82 0.62 -7.87
CA THR A 26 18.91 1.52 -8.59
C THR A 26 18.09 0.70 -9.59
N VAL A 27 16.85 1.13 -9.82
CA VAL A 27 15.90 0.45 -10.70
C VAL A 27 15.51 1.37 -11.85
N PHE A 28 15.22 0.77 -13.00
CA PHE A 28 14.81 1.49 -14.22
C PHE A 28 13.54 0.84 -14.78
N PRO A 29 12.35 1.15 -14.23
CA PRO A 29 11.08 0.59 -14.67
C PRO A 29 10.80 0.78 -16.17
N GLU A 30 11.39 1.80 -16.79
CA GLU A 30 11.26 2.09 -18.22
C GLU A 30 11.89 1.01 -19.12
N ARG A 31 12.77 0.18 -18.56
CA ARG A 31 13.43 -0.93 -19.27
C ARG A 31 12.72 -2.26 -19.13
N LEU A 32 11.63 -2.31 -18.36
CA LEU A 32 10.81 -3.50 -18.23
C LEU A 32 10.21 -3.89 -19.59
N PRO A 33 9.91 -5.19 -19.79
CA PRO A 33 9.18 -5.60 -20.97
C PRO A 33 7.80 -4.94 -21.00
N LYS A 34 7.16 -5.00 -22.17
CA LYS A 34 5.80 -4.50 -22.35
C LYS A 34 4.82 -5.20 -21.40
N ASP A 35 3.76 -4.49 -21.08
CA ASP A 35 2.69 -4.91 -20.17
C ASP A 35 2.17 -6.32 -20.45
N ASP A 36 2.07 -6.73 -21.71
CA ASP A 36 1.61 -8.07 -22.12
C ASP A 36 2.50 -9.22 -21.61
N VAL A 37 3.77 -8.95 -21.34
CA VAL A 37 4.77 -9.96 -20.92
C VAL A 37 5.00 -9.94 -19.40
N LEU A 38 4.52 -8.90 -18.71
CA LEU A 38 4.66 -8.82 -17.25
C LEU A 38 3.95 -10.00 -16.55
N PRO A 39 4.49 -10.51 -15.44
CA PRO A 39 3.84 -11.57 -14.67
C PRO A 39 2.64 -11.03 -13.88
N ALA A 40 1.73 -11.89 -13.43
CA ALA A 40 0.70 -11.50 -12.48
C ALA A 40 1.30 -11.16 -11.10
N ILE A 41 0.61 -10.29 -10.35
CA ILE A 41 0.88 -9.91 -8.96
C ILE A 41 -0.42 -9.97 -8.17
N ASP A 42 -0.39 -10.66 -7.04
CA ASP A 42 -1.47 -10.61 -6.06
C ASP A 42 -1.06 -9.73 -4.89
N VAL A 43 -1.93 -8.81 -4.47
CA VAL A 43 -1.73 -7.97 -3.30
C VAL A 43 -2.57 -8.51 -2.15
N PHE A 44 -1.93 -8.86 -1.04
CA PHE A 44 -2.60 -9.36 0.16
C PHE A 44 -2.66 -8.29 1.22
N LEU A 45 -3.88 -8.04 1.70
CA LEU A 45 -4.20 -7.16 2.81
C LEU A 45 -4.98 -7.96 3.85
N CYS A 46 -4.63 -7.80 5.12
CA CYS A 46 -5.39 -8.36 6.23
C CYS A 46 -5.85 -7.22 7.13
N THR A 47 -7.09 -7.30 7.59
CA THR A 47 -7.61 -6.43 8.65
C THR A 47 -8.18 -7.27 9.78
N THR A 48 -7.93 -6.81 11.01
CA THR A 48 -8.31 -7.52 12.23
C THR A 48 -9.70 -7.15 12.69
N ASP A 49 -9.93 -5.87 12.97
CA ASP A 49 -11.20 -5.40 13.53
C ASP A 49 -11.36 -3.88 13.27
N PRO A 50 -12.55 -3.43 12.82
CA PRO A 50 -12.81 -2.01 12.54
C PRO A 50 -12.58 -1.03 13.69
N LYS A 51 -12.58 -1.49 14.95
CA LYS A 51 -12.33 -0.63 16.12
C LYS A 51 -10.83 -0.39 16.31
N LYS A 52 -9.99 -1.39 16.02
CA LYS A 52 -8.52 -1.26 16.07
C LYS A 52 -7.98 -0.62 14.80
N GLU A 53 -8.52 -1.02 13.66
CA GLU A 53 -8.12 -0.61 12.31
C GLU A 53 -9.32 0.02 11.62
N PRO A 54 -9.49 1.36 11.70
CA PRO A 54 -10.67 2.03 11.16
C PRO A 54 -10.88 1.69 9.68
N THR A 55 -12.08 1.22 9.32
CA THR A 55 -12.40 0.76 7.96
C THR A 55 -12.06 1.78 6.89
N PHE A 56 -12.25 3.08 7.19
CA PHE A 56 -11.89 4.15 6.26
C PHE A 56 -10.39 4.18 5.92
N GLU A 57 -9.51 3.92 6.88
CA GLU A 57 -8.06 3.87 6.67
C GLU A 57 -7.71 2.63 5.84
N VAL A 58 -8.25 1.46 6.21
CA VAL A 58 -8.07 0.21 5.46
C VAL A 58 -8.50 0.37 3.99
N MET A 59 -9.64 1.04 3.74
CA MET A 59 -10.11 1.26 2.37
C MET A 59 -9.21 2.21 1.58
N ASN A 60 -8.59 3.21 2.20
CA ASN A 60 -7.59 4.05 1.52
C ASN A 60 -6.39 3.22 1.07
N THR A 61 -5.96 2.28 1.91
CA THR A 61 -4.90 1.32 1.60
C THR A 61 -5.30 0.43 0.42
N VAL A 62 -6.50 -0.15 0.44
CA VAL A 62 -7.05 -0.96 -0.66
C VAL A 62 -7.06 -0.16 -1.97
N ILE A 63 -7.59 1.07 -1.94
CA ILE A 63 -7.63 1.95 -3.12
C ILE A 63 -6.21 2.25 -3.62
N SER A 64 -5.25 2.49 -2.72
CA SER A 64 -3.85 2.72 -3.10
C SER A 64 -3.22 1.52 -3.81
N ALA A 65 -3.55 0.30 -3.37
CA ALA A 65 -3.09 -0.93 -4.02
C ALA A 65 -3.73 -1.11 -5.40
N MET A 66 -5.03 -0.79 -5.54
CA MET A 66 -5.71 -0.80 -6.84
C MET A 66 -5.12 0.22 -7.83
N SER A 67 -4.54 1.31 -7.32
CA SER A 67 -3.93 2.38 -8.11
C SER A 67 -2.48 2.12 -8.53
N LEU A 68 -1.92 0.94 -8.26
CA LEU A 68 -0.58 0.58 -8.76
C LEU A 68 -0.57 0.62 -10.30
N ASP A 69 0.50 1.18 -10.87
CA ASP A 69 0.71 1.22 -12.32
C ASP A 69 1.10 -0.16 -12.84
N TYR A 70 0.09 -1.02 -12.99
CA TYR A 70 0.23 -2.39 -13.46
C TYR A 70 -0.95 -2.79 -14.34
N PRO A 71 -0.81 -3.78 -15.26
CA PRO A 71 -1.93 -4.23 -16.08
C PRO A 71 -3.07 -4.78 -15.22
N ALA A 72 -4.29 -4.34 -15.50
CA ALA A 72 -5.47 -4.64 -14.69
C ALA A 72 -5.86 -6.13 -14.71
N ASP A 73 -5.52 -6.84 -15.78
CA ASP A 73 -5.67 -8.29 -15.92
C ASP A 73 -4.65 -9.10 -15.11
N LYS A 74 -3.62 -8.43 -14.57
CA LYS A 74 -2.48 -9.04 -13.87
C LYS A 74 -2.34 -8.59 -12.43
N LEU A 75 -3.14 -7.64 -11.98
CA LEU A 75 -3.12 -7.15 -10.61
C LEU A 75 -4.41 -7.58 -9.91
N SER A 76 -4.30 -8.49 -8.95
CA SER A 76 -5.43 -8.92 -8.12
C SER A 76 -5.23 -8.45 -6.68
N ILE A 77 -6.28 -7.94 -6.05
CA ILE A 77 -6.22 -7.44 -4.67
C ILE A 77 -7.12 -8.32 -3.80
N TYR A 78 -6.54 -8.85 -2.73
CA TYR A 78 -7.20 -9.71 -1.75
C TYR A 78 -7.23 -9.01 -0.39
N LEU A 79 -8.43 -8.79 0.13
CA LEU A 79 -8.65 -8.30 1.48
C LEU A 79 -9.22 -9.45 2.33
N SER A 80 -8.48 -9.85 3.37
CA SER A 80 -8.97 -10.69 4.46
C SER A 80 -9.47 -9.83 5.60
N ASP A 81 -10.63 -10.17 6.13
CA ASP A 81 -11.20 -9.56 7.34
C ASP A 81 -11.37 -10.65 8.41
N ASP A 82 -10.45 -10.70 9.36
CA ASP A 82 -10.48 -11.65 10.48
C ASP A 82 -11.64 -11.34 11.44
N GLY A 83 -12.07 -10.07 11.51
CA GLY A 83 -13.17 -9.60 12.33
C GLY A 83 -14.55 -9.92 11.75
N ALA A 84 -14.61 -10.36 10.48
CA ALA A 84 -15.83 -10.66 9.75
C ALA A 84 -16.89 -9.55 9.87
N ALA A 85 -16.46 -8.28 9.85
CA ALA A 85 -17.29 -7.15 10.19
C ALA A 85 -18.09 -6.67 8.96
N SER A 86 -19.40 -6.52 9.13
CA SER A 86 -20.29 -6.06 8.04
C SER A 86 -19.92 -4.66 7.52
N VAL A 87 -19.32 -3.82 8.37
CA VAL A 87 -18.82 -2.50 7.98
C VAL A 87 -17.62 -2.59 7.03
N THR A 88 -16.77 -3.61 7.12
CA THR A 88 -15.66 -3.84 6.18
C THR A 88 -16.21 -4.19 4.80
N LEU A 89 -17.22 -5.07 4.74
CA LEU A 89 -17.92 -5.41 3.50
C LEU A 89 -18.65 -4.20 2.89
N TYR A 90 -19.18 -3.29 3.72
CA TYR A 90 -19.74 -2.03 3.24
C TYR A 90 -18.64 -1.10 2.73
N GLY A 91 -17.54 -0.99 3.47
CA GLY A 91 -16.37 -0.19 3.12
C GLY A 91 -15.80 -0.55 1.76
N ILE A 92 -15.63 -1.85 1.45
CA ILE A 92 -15.09 -2.28 0.16
C ILE A 92 -16.04 -1.93 -1.01
N LYS A 93 -17.36 -1.95 -0.80
CA LYS A 93 -18.33 -1.53 -1.82
C LYS A 93 -18.23 -0.03 -2.11
N GLU A 94 -18.16 0.80 -1.07
CA GLU A 94 -18.00 2.25 -1.25
C GLU A 94 -16.62 2.60 -1.83
N ALA A 95 -15.57 1.87 -1.43
CA ALA A 95 -14.22 2.00 -1.97
C ALA A 95 -14.18 1.67 -3.47
N TRP A 96 -14.85 0.60 -3.89
CA TRP A 96 -15.01 0.24 -5.30
C TRP A 96 -15.71 1.34 -6.10
N VAL A 97 -16.80 1.90 -5.57
CA VAL A 97 -17.50 3.03 -6.21
C VAL A 97 -16.57 4.23 -6.36
N PHE A 98 -15.82 4.59 -5.33
CA PHE A 98 -14.86 5.69 -5.42
C PHE A 98 -13.70 5.40 -6.38
N ALA A 99 -13.21 4.16 -6.41
CA ALA A 99 -12.13 3.73 -7.30
C ALA A 99 -12.46 3.96 -8.79
N THR A 100 -13.74 3.89 -9.18
CA THR A 100 -14.17 4.23 -10.56
C THR A 100 -13.86 5.67 -10.97
N TRP A 101 -13.72 6.59 -10.01
CA TRP A 101 -13.31 7.98 -10.22
C TRP A 101 -11.81 8.16 -10.02
N TRP A 102 -11.26 7.54 -8.97
CA TRP A 102 -9.86 7.69 -8.57
C TRP A 102 -8.88 7.05 -9.55
N LEU A 103 -9.11 5.81 -9.99
CA LEU A 103 -8.15 5.08 -10.85
C LEU A 103 -7.94 5.78 -12.20
N PRO A 104 -8.99 6.21 -12.93
CA PRO A 104 -8.81 6.96 -14.16
C PRO A 104 -8.11 8.30 -13.94
N PHE A 105 -8.41 9.00 -12.85
CA PHE A 105 -7.74 10.25 -12.49
C PHE A 105 -6.23 10.04 -12.25
N CYS A 106 -5.85 9.04 -11.46
CA CYS A 106 -4.45 8.68 -11.21
C CYS A 106 -3.71 8.38 -12.52
N LYS A 107 -4.34 7.61 -13.41
CA LYS A 107 -3.74 7.21 -14.69
C LYS A 107 -3.64 8.37 -15.67
N LYS A 108 -4.68 9.21 -15.78
CA LYS A 108 -4.75 10.36 -16.71
C LYS A 108 -3.68 11.40 -16.39
N TYR A 109 -3.44 11.65 -15.10
CA TYR A 109 -2.53 12.70 -14.64
C TYR A 109 -1.20 12.17 -14.08
N ASN A 110 -0.96 10.86 -14.17
CA ASN A 110 0.23 10.19 -13.64
C ASN A 110 0.54 10.62 -12.19
N VAL A 111 -0.49 10.56 -11.34
CA VAL A 111 -0.41 10.95 -9.94
C VAL A 111 0.59 10.03 -9.24
N LYS A 112 1.65 10.60 -8.65
CA LYS A 112 2.67 9.79 -7.96
C LYS A 112 2.12 9.23 -6.64
N THR A 113 1.55 10.09 -5.79
CA THR A 113 0.96 9.71 -4.50
C THR A 113 -0.43 9.08 -4.70
N VAL A 114 -0.49 7.76 -4.78
CA VAL A 114 -1.74 7.05 -5.16
C VAL A 114 -2.70 6.77 -4.02
N CYS A 115 -2.28 6.95 -2.77
CA CYS A 115 -3.19 6.91 -1.62
C CYS A 115 -4.03 8.19 -1.55
N PRO A 116 -5.38 8.10 -1.66
CA PRO A 116 -6.26 9.28 -1.69
C PRO A 116 -6.10 10.16 -0.44
N ARG A 117 -6.05 9.54 0.76
CA ARG A 117 -5.83 10.28 2.01
C ARG A 117 -4.52 11.06 2.01
N ALA A 118 -3.45 10.44 1.55
CA ALA A 118 -2.14 11.10 1.49
C ALA A 118 -2.12 12.23 0.46
N TYR A 119 -2.76 12.00 -0.69
CA TYR A 119 -2.89 12.98 -1.78
C TYR A 119 -3.67 14.23 -1.35
N PHE A 120 -4.87 14.05 -0.78
CA PHE A 120 -5.74 15.18 -0.39
C PHE A 120 -5.34 15.86 0.92
N LYS A 121 -4.39 15.30 1.68
CA LYS A 121 -3.85 15.96 2.89
C LYS A 121 -2.87 17.08 2.56
N GLN A 122 -2.26 17.08 1.37
CA GLN A 122 -1.28 18.08 0.98
C GLN A 122 -1.99 19.40 0.58
N PRO A 123 -1.55 20.55 1.11
CA PRO A 123 -2.26 21.83 0.94
C PRO A 123 -2.19 22.41 -0.48
N GLU A 124 -1.27 21.93 -1.32
CA GLU A 124 -1.09 22.29 -2.73
C GLU A 124 -0.72 21.01 -3.50
N PRO A 125 -1.07 20.86 -4.79
CA PRO A 125 -0.63 19.73 -5.59
C PRO A 125 0.90 19.74 -5.70
N VAL A 126 1.58 18.96 -4.83
CA VAL A 126 3.06 18.85 -4.78
C VAL A 126 3.66 18.37 -6.12
N HIS A 127 2.83 17.90 -7.04
CA HIS A 127 3.18 17.53 -8.40
C HIS A 127 2.22 18.13 -9.41
N GLU A 128 2.11 19.46 -9.48
CA GLU A 128 1.80 20.06 -10.78
C GLU A 128 2.88 19.61 -11.78
N PRO A 129 2.51 19.05 -12.94
CA PRO A 129 3.47 18.89 -14.02
C PRO A 129 3.87 20.31 -14.45
N GLU A 130 5.10 20.72 -14.12
CA GLU A 130 5.64 22.06 -14.44
C GLU A 130 5.57 22.40 -15.95
N SER A 131 5.33 21.40 -16.80
CA SER A 131 5.17 21.52 -18.25
C SER A 131 3.73 21.46 -18.76
N MET A 132 2.69 21.60 -17.92
CA MET A 132 1.31 21.47 -18.35
C MET A 132 0.76 22.76 -19.00
N GLU A 133 0.23 22.64 -20.22
CA GLU A 133 -0.50 23.72 -20.90
C GLU A 133 -1.65 24.24 -20.04
N ALA A 134 -1.94 25.54 -20.13
CA ALA A 134 -2.96 26.19 -19.30
C ALA A 134 -4.35 25.53 -19.42
N SER A 135 -4.72 25.05 -20.61
CA SER A 135 -5.98 24.33 -20.82
C SER A 135 -6.05 23.00 -20.05
N ARG A 136 -4.97 22.21 -20.06
CA ARG A 136 -4.90 20.95 -19.30
C ARG A 136 -4.79 21.19 -17.79
N ARG A 137 -4.23 22.33 -17.37
CA ARG A 137 -4.21 22.73 -15.96
C ARG A 137 -5.62 23.03 -15.45
N SER A 138 -6.44 23.74 -16.22
CA SER A 138 -7.86 23.98 -15.86
C SER A 138 -8.63 22.66 -15.75
N GLU A 139 -8.51 21.80 -16.76
CA GLU A 139 -9.18 20.48 -16.77
C GLU A 139 -8.75 19.62 -15.56
N PHE A 140 -7.45 19.64 -15.21
CA PHE A 140 -6.94 18.95 -14.04
C PHE A 140 -7.55 19.48 -12.74
N ILE A 141 -7.67 20.79 -12.59
CA ILE A 141 -8.27 21.41 -11.39
C ILE A 141 -9.73 21.01 -11.27
N ASP A 142 -10.48 21.07 -12.38
CA ASP A 142 -11.90 20.69 -12.40
C ASP A 142 -12.09 19.21 -12.06
N ASP A 143 -11.33 18.31 -12.71
CA ASP A 143 -11.34 16.88 -12.42
C ASP A 143 -10.93 16.59 -10.96
N ARG A 144 -9.88 17.27 -10.46
CA ARG A 144 -9.41 17.11 -9.08
C ARG A 144 -10.49 17.52 -8.08
N ASN A 145 -11.19 18.63 -8.31
CA ASN A 145 -12.27 19.09 -7.45
C ASN A 145 -13.44 18.09 -7.44
N ILE A 146 -13.83 17.58 -8.60
CA ILE A 146 -14.86 16.54 -8.70
C ILE A 146 -14.45 15.30 -7.91
N VAL A 147 -13.22 14.81 -8.09
CA VAL A 147 -12.72 13.62 -7.39
C VAL A 147 -12.61 13.88 -5.88
N GLN A 148 -12.22 15.09 -5.47
CA GLN A 148 -12.17 15.50 -4.06
C GLN A 148 -13.56 15.47 -3.42
N ASP A 149 -14.59 15.98 -4.10
CA ASP A 149 -15.98 15.90 -3.64
C ASP A 149 -16.45 14.45 -3.51
N LYS A 150 -16.11 13.59 -4.48
CA LYS A 150 -16.41 12.14 -4.40
C LYS A 150 -15.68 11.48 -3.23
N TYR A 151 -14.45 11.89 -2.94
CA TYR A 151 -13.68 11.38 -1.82
C TYR A 151 -14.31 11.75 -0.46
N GLU A 152 -14.78 12.98 -0.29
CA GLU A 152 -15.47 13.39 0.95
C GLU A 152 -16.83 12.70 1.12
N VAL A 153 -17.56 12.44 0.02
CA VAL A 153 -18.77 11.61 0.04
C VAL A 153 -18.44 10.18 0.46
N PHE A 154 -17.41 9.57 -0.13
CA PHE A 154 -16.93 8.23 0.23
C PHE A 154 -16.57 8.15 1.72
N LYS A 155 -15.76 9.09 2.21
CA LYS A 155 -15.35 9.20 3.62
C LYS A 155 -16.55 9.28 4.55
N SER A 156 -17.49 10.17 4.25
CA SER A 156 -18.69 10.38 5.06
C SER A 156 -19.57 9.12 5.11
N ARG A 157 -19.73 8.41 3.98
CA ARG A 157 -20.49 7.15 3.93
C ARG A 157 -19.87 6.05 4.78
N VAL A 158 -18.57 5.80 4.62
CA VAL A 158 -17.86 4.78 5.40
C VAL A 158 -17.91 5.10 6.89
N GLN A 159 -17.61 6.35 7.27
CA GLN A 159 -17.60 6.77 8.67
C GLN A 159 -19.00 6.76 9.32
N SER A 160 -20.06 7.08 8.56
CA SER A 160 -21.43 7.03 9.08
C SER A 160 -21.82 5.64 9.61
N LYS A 161 -21.35 4.58 8.95
CA LYS A 161 -21.63 3.19 9.31
C LYS A 161 -20.70 2.66 10.40
N SER A 162 -19.48 3.18 10.51
CA SER A 162 -18.60 2.87 11.63
C SER A 162 -19.11 3.44 12.96
N GLY A 163 -19.79 4.60 12.94
CA GLY A 163 -20.35 5.25 14.14
C GLY A 163 -21.72 4.72 14.60
N THR A 164 -22.46 4.03 13.72
CA THR A 164 -23.69 3.35 14.14
C THR A 164 -23.30 1.99 14.69
N GLY A 165 -23.11 1.89 16.01
CA GLY A 165 -22.80 0.64 16.69
C GLY A 165 -23.70 -0.50 16.21
N GLU A 166 -23.06 -1.60 15.80
CA GLU A 166 -23.59 -2.96 15.63
C GLU A 166 -25.13 -3.07 15.66
N ILE A 167 -25.77 -3.21 14.49
CA ILE A 167 -26.90 -4.15 14.41
C ILE A 167 -26.24 -5.53 14.38
N ASP A 168 -26.01 -6.08 15.58
CA ASP A 168 -25.62 -7.48 15.79
C ASP A 168 -26.80 -8.36 15.32
N GLY A 169 -26.80 -8.64 14.02
CA GLY A 169 -27.67 -9.62 13.40
C GLY A 169 -27.14 -11.03 13.65
N GLY A 170 -27.15 -11.48 14.90
CA GLY A 170 -27.42 -12.88 15.27
C GLY A 170 -26.57 -14.01 14.66
N PHE A 171 -25.33 -13.75 14.21
CA PHE A 171 -24.40 -14.81 13.85
C PHE A 171 -23.03 -14.52 14.44
N LYS A 172 -22.79 -15.00 15.66
CA LYS A 172 -21.44 -15.08 16.23
C LYS A 172 -20.64 -16.13 15.46
N THR A 173 -20.13 -15.78 14.30
CA THR A 173 -18.90 -16.41 13.83
C THR A 173 -17.84 -16.12 14.86
N SER A 174 -17.20 -17.15 15.41
CA SER A 174 -15.99 -16.93 16.18
C SER A 174 -14.99 -16.25 15.25
N ALA A 175 -14.74 -14.96 15.45
CA ALA A 175 -13.58 -14.28 14.91
C ALA A 175 -12.36 -15.10 15.39
N GLN A 176 -11.84 -15.92 14.51
CA GLN A 176 -10.66 -16.73 14.73
C GLN A 176 -9.66 -16.22 13.72
N ASP A 177 -8.53 -15.71 14.21
CA ASP A 177 -7.41 -15.32 13.38
C ASP A 177 -7.12 -16.47 12.42
N HIS A 178 -7.39 -16.25 11.14
CA HIS A 178 -7.09 -17.26 10.14
C HIS A 178 -5.63 -17.07 9.73
N SER A 179 -4.92 -18.17 9.49
CA SER A 179 -3.57 -18.07 8.95
C SER A 179 -3.62 -17.36 7.58
N SER A 180 -2.67 -16.48 7.31
CA SER A 180 -2.44 -15.89 5.97
C SER A 180 -2.30 -16.94 4.86
N PHE A 181 -2.04 -18.19 5.23
CA PHE A 181 -2.10 -19.35 4.35
C PHE A 181 -3.46 -19.57 3.67
N VAL A 182 -4.56 -19.08 4.24
CA VAL A 182 -5.89 -19.11 3.59
C VAL A 182 -5.88 -18.25 2.33
N GLN A 183 -5.35 -17.02 2.40
CA GLN A 183 -5.24 -16.14 1.23
C GLN A 183 -4.37 -16.76 0.14
N LEU A 184 -3.28 -17.42 0.51
CA LEU A 184 -2.41 -18.12 -0.45
C LEU A 184 -3.18 -19.22 -1.21
N ARG A 185 -3.98 -20.04 -0.49
CA ARG A 185 -4.78 -21.09 -1.13
C ARG A 185 -5.87 -20.52 -2.03
N VAL A 186 -6.51 -19.44 -1.61
CA VAL A 186 -7.53 -18.75 -2.41
C VAL A 186 -6.88 -18.16 -3.67
N SER A 187 -5.82 -17.39 -3.54
CA SER A 187 -5.02 -16.85 -4.66
C SER A 187 -4.64 -17.94 -5.66
N ALA A 188 -4.09 -19.07 -5.20
CA ALA A 188 -3.70 -20.19 -6.06
C ALA A 188 -4.86 -20.78 -6.89
N MET A 189 -6.11 -20.65 -6.41
CA MET A 189 -7.30 -21.13 -7.11
C MET A 189 -7.91 -20.10 -8.07
N PHE A 190 -7.76 -18.80 -7.79
CA PHE A 190 -8.41 -17.73 -8.54
C PHE A 190 -7.48 -17.09 -9.58
N SER A 191 -6.35 -16.53 -9.16
CA SER A 191 -5.41 -15.82 -10.04
C SER A 191 -4.15 -16.66 -10.34
N ASN A 192 -3.74 -17.51 -9.39
CA ASN A 192 -2.49 -18.28 -9.42
C ASN A 192 -1.28 -17.43 -9.81
N SER A 193 -1.16 -16.25 -9.18
CA SER A 193 -0.06 -15.33 -9.42
C SER A 193 1.29 -15.91 -8.97
N HIS A 194 2.36 -15.55 -9.69
CA HIS A 194 3.72 -15.96 -9.35
C HIS A 194 4.32 -15.09 -8.25
N TYR A 195 3.85 -13.85 -8.12
CA TYR A 195 4.36 -12.87 -7.18
C TYR A 195 3.25 -12.39 -6.25
N ILE A 196 3.60 -12.24 -4.98
CA ILE A 196 2.70 -11.77 -3.93
C ILE A 196 3.32 -10.53 -3.31
N LEU A 197 2.55 -9.44 -3.26
CA LEU A 197 2.84 -8.24 -2.52
C LEU A 197 2.03 -8.27 -1.22
N VAL A 198 2.72 -8.32 -0.08
CA VAL A 198 2.07 -8.24 1.24
C VAL A 198 2.04 -6.77 1.66
N LEU A 199 0.85 -6.28 2.02
CA LEU A 199 0.64 -4.90 2.44
C LEU A 199 -0.21 -4.86 3.72
N ASP A 200 0.34 -4.24 4.76
CA ASP A 200 -0.37 -4.03 6.02
C ASP A 200 -1.48 -2.97 5.86
N CYS A 201 -2.55 -3.08 6.64
CA CYS A 201 -3.73 -2.23 6.50
C CYS A 201 -3.49 -0.76 6.89
N ASP A 202 -2.47 -0.47 7.71
CA ASP A 202 -2.06 0.87 8.14
C ASP A 202 -0.93 1.47 7.27
N MET A 203 -0.41 0.68 6.35
CA MET A 203 0.52 1.11 5.30
C MET A 203 -0.24 1.42 4.01
N TYR A 204 0.38 2.07 3.04
CA TYR A 204 -0.23 2.27 1.71
C TYR A 204 0.83 2.38 0.63
N CYS A 205 0.43 2.12 -0.63
CA CYS A 205 1.29 2.33 -1.77
C CYS A 205 1.49 3.83 -1.99
N ASN A 206 2.70 4.33 -1.71
CA ASN A 206 3.01 5.74 -1.92
C ASN A 206 3.27 6.07 -3.39
N ASP A 207 4.14 5.30 -4.06
CA ASP A 207 4.46 5.46 -5.49
C ASP A 207 3.70 4.43 -6.33
N SER A 208 2.97 4.90 -7.36
CA SER A 208 2.27 4.05 -8.33
C SER A 208 3.18 3.01 -8.99
N LYS A 209 4.47 3.34 -9.19
CA LYS A 209 5.43 2.48 -9.88
C LYS A 209 6.07 1.42 -8.99
N SER A 210 5.76 1.37 -7.70
CA SER A 210 6.40 0.46 -6.74
C SER A 210 6.34 -1.02 -7.16
N ALA A 211 5.21 -1.49 -7.70
CA ALA A 211 5.10 -2.86 -8.22
C ALA A 211 6.07 -3.12 -9.39
N ARG A 212 6.15 -2.21 -10.36
CA ARG A 212 7.09 -2.30 -11.49
C ARG A 212 8.54 -2.23 -11.01
N GLN A 213 8.85 -1.35 -10.06
CA GLN A 213 10.19 -1.26 -9.47
C GLN A 213 10.62 -2.59 -8.84
N ALA A 214 9.71 -3.30 -8.15
CA ALA A 214 9.99 -4.64 -7.63
C ALA A 214 10.26 -5.65 -8.77
N MET A 215 9.47 -5.60 -9.85
CA MET A 215 9.65 -6.46 -11.02
C MET A 215 11.01 -6.28 -11.71
N CYS A 216 11.64 -5.12 -11.61
CA CYS A 216 13.00 -4.93 -12.12
C CYS A 216 14.01 -5.91 -11.50
N PHE A 217 13.82 -6.31 -10.24
CA PHE A 217 14.69 -7.30 -9.59
C PHE A 217 14.30 -8.74 -9.95
N TYR A 218 13.00 -9.04 -9.98
CA TYR A 218 12.52 -10.38 -10.28
C TYR A 218 12.69 -10.79 -11.75
N LEU A 219 12.77 -9.83 -12.67
CA LEU A 219 12.99 -10.08 -14.10
C LEU A 219 14.45 -9.93 -14.51
N ASP A 220 15.36 -9.56 -13.59
CA ASP A 220 16.80 -9.55 -13.88
C ASP A 220 17.34 -11.00 -13.87
N PRO A 221 17.82 -11.55 -15.00
CA PRO A 221 18.30 -12.92 -15.07
C PRO A 221 19.49 -13.22 -14.17
N LYS A 222 20.24 -12.19 -13.73
CA LYS A 222 21.39 -12.35 -12.83
C LYS A 222 20.98 -12.45 -11.36
N ILE A 223 19.91 -11.76 -10.97
CA ILE A 223 19.49 -11.63 -9.57
C ILE A 223 18.34 -12.60 -9.26
N SER A 224 17.37 -12.69 -10.17
CA SER A 224 16.12 -13.46 -10.04
C SER A 224 16.30 -14.88 -9.50
N PRO A 225 17.26 -15.71 -9.97
CA PRO A 225 17.39 -17.09 -9.50
C PRO A 225 17.73 -17.23 -8.01
N THR A 226 18.26 -16.18 -7.39
CA THR A 226 18.68 -16.16 -5.97
C THR A 226 17.81 -15.25 -5.11
N LEU A 227 16.83 -14.58 -5.71
CA LEU A 227 16.02 -13.57 -5.05
C LEU A 227 14.81 -14.23 -4.39
N GLY A 228 14.72 -14.12 -3.05
CA GLY A 228 13.54 -14.55 -2.30
C GLY A 228 12.43 -13.51 -2.29
N TRP A 229 12.74 -12.28 -1.85
CA TRP A 229 11.79 -11.17 -1.80
C TRP A 229 12.49 -9.82 -2.01
N VAL A 230 11.71 -8.81 -2.40
CA VAL A 230 12.14 -7.41 -2.46
C VAL A 230 11.52 -6.66 -1.29
N GLN A 231 12.33 -6.26 -0.31
CA GLN A 231 11.88 -5.47 0.81
C GLN A 231 11.88 -3.98 0.47
N TYR A 232 10.76 -3.30 0.72
CA TYR A 232 10.69 -1.84 0.69
C TYR A 232 10.90 -1.26 2.10
N PRO A 233 11.59 -0.12 2.24
CA PRO A 233 11.65 0.59 3.51
C PRO A 233 10.26 1.13 3.87
N GLN A 234 9.75 0.74 5.03
CA GLN A 234 8.51 1.28 5.57
C GLN A 234 8.76 2.66 6.16
N THR A 235 8.14 3.70 5.61
CA THR A 235 8.29 5.08 6.07
C THR A 235 7.02 5.59 6.72
N TYR A 236 7.14 6.09 7.95
CA TYR A 236 6.02 6.64 8.71
C TYR A 236 5.83 8.14 8.45
N TYR A 237 4.58 8.59 8.54
CA TYR A 237 4.17 9.98 8.29
C TYR A 237 3.81 10.70 9.60
N ASN A 238 3.81 12.04 9.58
CA ASN A 238 3.51 12.90 10.74
C ASN A 238 4.45 12.70 11.93
N VAL A 239 5.70 12.33 11.67
CA VAL A 239 6.72 12.28 12.72
C VAL A 239 7.02 13.71 13.19
N ASN A 240 6.94 13.92 14.50
CA ASN A 240 7.26 15.20 15.13
C ASN A 240 8.73 15.57 14.90
N GLU A 241 9.07 16.85 14.83
CA GLU A 241 10.45 17.33 14.70
C GLU A 241 11.36 16.80 15.79
N ASN A 242 10.85 16.69 17.03
CA ASN A 242 11.60 16.17 18.17
C ASN A 242 11.80 14.64 18.11
N ASP A 243 10.90 13.91 17.43
CA ASP A 243 10.93 12.46 17.22
C ASP A 243 11.56 11.65 18.38
N ILE A 244 11.07 11.87 19.60
CA ILE A 244 11.62 11.28 20.83
C ILE A 244 11.45 9.76 20.90
N TYR A 245 10.57 9.22 20.04
CA TYR A 245 10.29 7.79 19.91
C TYR A 245 11.09 7.14 18.77
N ASP A 246 12.01 7.88 18.12
CA ASP A 246 12.86 7.42 17.01
C ASP A 246 12.06 6.66 15.93
N SER A 247 10.88 7.20 15.60
CA SER A 247 9.92 6.58 14.69
C SER A 247 10.25 6.87 13.21
N ARG A 248 11.11 7.86 12.93
CA ARG A 248 11.65 8.08 11.59
C ARG A 248 12.71 7.02 11.29
N MET A 249 12.64 6.42 10.10
CA MET A 249 13.75 5.62 9.58
C MET A 249 14.94 6.55 9.27
N ARG A 250 15.97 6.54 10.12
CA ARG A 250 17.18 7.37 9.99
C ARG A 250 18.37 6.66 9.34
N PHE A 251 18.24 5.37 9.05
CA PHE A 251 19.33 4.54 8.56
C PHE A 251 19.07 4.06 7.13
N LEU A 252 19.68 4.77 6.17
CA LEU A 252 20.30 4.25 4.95
C LEU A 252 21.48 5.16 4.58
#